data_AF-A0A2J5P8J8-F1
#
_entry.id   AF-A0A2J5P8J8-F1
#
_cell.length_a   1.000
_cell.length_b   1.000
_cell.length_c   1.000
_cell.angle_alpha   90.00
_cell.angle_beta   90.00
_cell.angle_gamma   90.00
#
_symmetry.space_group_name_H-M   'P 1'
#
loop_
_entity.id
_entity.type
_entity.pdbx_description
1 polymer ?
#
loop_
_entity_poly.entity_id
_entity_poly.type
_entity_poly.pdbx_seq_one_letter_code
_entity_poly.pdbx_strand_id
1 'polypeptide(L)'
;MGHPSVYPTGATLYDPQRAWSGYTLFQATEHGAVLVDMNGRAVREWPELHGFPNKILPGGAILGHSGERDPRYGMQDMLDLIQVDWEGNVTWKFDRYEQVSDPGNATRWMARAHHDYQRAGNPVGYYAPGLEPQVDGGNTLILAHTNLVNEAISDKLLLDDTIIEVDWQGNVVWEWRCSDHFHELGFDDAARTALYNNPNMRASGGGMGDWMHINSMSALGPNKWYDAGDTRFHPDNIIWDARESNIIAIIDKQSGKIVWQLGPDYSKPELKHIGWIIGQHHAHMIPQGLPGAGNILIFDNGGWAGYGAPNPASADGVKNAWRDYSRILEINPLTLDIEWRYSPYEADLPQPTDSYRFYSPYISNMQRLE
;
A
#
# COMPACT_ATOMS: atom_id res chain seq x y z
N MET A 1 -12.32 1.85 16.93
CA MET A 1 -12.93 2.80 15.97
C MET A 1 -14.44 2.79 16.15
N GLY A 2 -15.06 3.98 16.21
CA GLY A 2 -16.51 4.22 16.12
C GLY A 2 -17.39 3.72 17.26
N HIS A 3 -17.87 4.61 18.14
CA HIS A 3 -19.10 4.37 18.91
C HIS A 3 -20.27 4.97 18.11
N PRO A 4 -21.04 4.16 17.34
CA PRO A 4 -22.15 4.70 16.56
C PRO A 4 -23.19 5.30 17.50
N SER A 5 -23.48 6.58 17.31
CA SER A 5 -24.53 7.30 18.04
C SER A 5 -25.85 7.36 17.28
N VAL A 6 -25.90 6.83 16.04
CA VAL A 6 -27.07 6.82 15.15
C VAL A 6 -27.44 5.39 14.79
N TYR A 7 -28.74 5.06 14.87
CA TYR A 7 -29.31 3.78 14.48
C TYR A 7 -30.47 4.00 13.49
N PRO A 8 -30.61 3.15 12.44
CA PRO A 8 -29.81 1.96 12.14
C PRO A 8 -28.36 2.29 11.75
N THR A 9 -27.44 1.35 12.02
CA THR A 9 -26.02 1.45 11.65
C THR A 9 -25.87 1.21 10.14
N GLY A 10 -25.12 2.08 9.45
CA GLY A 10 -24.94 2.04 7.99
C GLY A 10 -24.70 3.44 7.44
N ALA A 11 -24.93 3.65 6.13
CA ALA A 11 -24.98 4.99 5.56
C ALA A 11 -26.23 5.73 6.07
N THR A 12 -26.07 6.61 7.05
CA THR A 12 -27.18 7.33 7.69
C THR A 12 -27.56 8.62 6.96
N LEU A 13 -26.62 9.21 6.22
CA LEU A 13 -26.79 10.45 5.49
C LEU A 13 -25.96 10.40 4.20
N TYR A 14 -26.62 10.64 3.08
CA TYR A 14 -25.98 10.87 1.78
C TYR A 14 -26.59 12.12 1.14
N ASP A 15 -25.74 13.12 0.91
CA ASP A 15 -26.10 14.36 0.22
C ASP A 15 -25.35 14.42 -1.13
N PRO A 16 -26.01 14.12 -2.26
CA PRO A 16 -25.37 14.08 -3.57
C PRO A 16 -24.92 15.47 -4.07
N GLN A 17 -25.31 16.56 -3.41
CA GLN A 17 -24.79 17.90 -3.73
C GLN A 17 -23.43 18.17 -3.10
N ARG A 18 -23.05 17.38 -2.09
CA ARG A 18 -21.82 17.58 -1.28
C ARG A 18 -20.89 16.38 -1.29
N ALA A 19 -21.36 15.22 -1.73
CA ALA A 19 -20.59 13.99 -1.82
C ALA A 19 -20.61 13.47 -3.26
N TRP A 20 -19.44 13.01 -3.72
CA TRP A 20 -19.32 12.39 -5.04
C TRP A 20 -20.13 11.09 -5.09
N SER A 21 -20.87 10.88 -6.18
CA SER A 21 -21.74 9.71 -6.35
C SER A 21 -20.93 8.55 -6.90
N GLY A 22 -20.89 7.42 -6.17
CA GLY A 22 -20.16 6.25 -6.62
C GLY A 22 -20.52 4.98 -5.84
N TYR A 23 -19.58 4.06 -5.81
CA TYR A 23 -19.67 2.83 -5.03
C TYR A 23 -18.46 2.69 -4.12
N THR A 24 -18.66 2.01 -2.98
CA THR A 24 -17.56 1.62 -2.10
C THR A 24 -17.41 0.12 -2.15
N LEU A 25 -16.20 -0.34 -2.45
CA LEU A 25 -15.81 -1.74 -2.44
C LEU A 25 -14.92 -2.00 -1.23
N PHE A 26 -15.24 -3.00 -0.43
CA PHE A 26 -14.43 -3.35 0.73
C PHE A 26 -14.53 -4.85 1.05
N GLN A 27 -13.53 -5.36 1.77
CA GLN A 27 -13.55 -6.71 2.30
C GLN A 27 -14.33 -6.74 3.61
N ALA A 28 -15.39 -7.53 3.67
CA ALA A 28 -16.16 -7.80 4.88
C ALA A 28 -15.85 -9.22 5.38
N THR A 29 -15.47 -9.35 6.66
CA THR A 29 -14.95 -10.60 7.25
C THR A 29 -15.85 -11.82 7.04
N GLU A 30 -17.17 -11.64 7.04
CA GLU A 30 -18.15 -12.74 6.91
C GLU A 30 -18.84 -12.81 5.53
N HIS A 31 -18.56 -11.85 4.64
CA HIS A 31 -19.27 -11.68 3.36
C HIS A 31 -18.36 -11.64 2.12
N GLY A 32 -17.04 -11.73 2.29
CA GLY A 32 -16.09 -11.59 1.20
C GLY A 32 -16.00 -10.15 0.70
N ALA A 33 -15.83 -9.96 -0.59
CA ALA A 33 -15.83 -8.63 -1.20
C ALA A 33 -17.27 -8.10 -1.32
N VAL A 34 -17.52 -6.88 -0.85
CA VAL A 34 -18.85 -6.25 -0.84
C VAL A 34 -18.81 -4.91 -1.54
N LEU A 35 -19.68 -4.74 -2.54
CA LEU A 35 -19.93 -3.48 -3.21
C LEU A 35 -21.21 -2.84 -2.67
N VAL A 36 -21.11 -1.64 -2.13
CA VAL A 36 -22.26 -0.85 -1.66
C VAL A 36 -22.41 0.43 -2.46
N ASP A 37 -23.65 0.88 -2.63
CA ASP A 37 -23.95 2.23 -3.12
C ASP A 37 -23.81 3.29 -2.01
N MET A 38 -23.91 4.56 -2.37
CA MET A 38 -23.83 5.68 -1.41
C MET A 38 -24.96 5.72 -0.37
N ASN A 39 -26.06 4.97 -0.58
CA ASN A 39 -27.12 4.80 0.41
C ASN A 39 -26.86 3.61 1.35
N GLY A 40 -25.71 2.95 1.23
CA GLY A 40 -25.32 1.81 2.04
C GLY A 40 -26.05 0.52 1.67
N ARG A 41 -26.71 0.47 0.51
CA ARG A 41 -27.33 -0.77 0.02
C ARG A 41 -26.24 -1.63 -0.62
N ALA A 42 -26.18 -2.91 -0.21
CA ALA A 42 -25.40 -3.92 -0.91
C ALA A 42 -25.91 -4.08 -2.35
N VAL A 43 -25.03 -3.82 -3.31
CA VAL A 43 -25.27 -3.96 -4.74
C VAL A 43 -24.85 -5.35 -5.21
N ARG A 44 -23.70 -5.82 -4.71
CA ARG A 44 -23.12 -7.13 -5.03
C ARG A 44 -22.22 -7.60 -3.90
N GLU A 45 -22.22 -8.91 -3.68
CA GLU A 45 -21.30 -9.62 -2.78
C GLU A 45 -20.60 -10.74 -3.57
N TRP A 46 -19.32 -10.94 -3.30
CA TRP A 46 -18.52 -12.09 -3.76
C TRP A 46 -17.99 -12.84 -2.51
N PRO A 47 -18.77 -13.80 -1.97
CA PRO A 47 -18.49 -14.41 -0.67
C PRO A 47 -17.14 -15.13 -0.56
N GLU A 48 -16.65 -15.69 -1.66
CA GLU A 48 -15.40 -16.48 -1.70
C GLU A 48 -14.20 -15.65 -2.17
N LEU A 49 -14.39 -14.35 -2.40
CA LEU A 49 -13.31 -13.47 -2.83
C LEU A 49 -12.73 -12.74 -1.62
N HIS A 50 -11.42 -12.88 -1.45
CA HIS A 50 -10.66 -12.19 -0.43
C HIS A 50 -10.04 -10.92 -1.01
N GLY A 51 -10.16 -9.81 -0.29
CA GLY A 51 -9.58 -8.52 -0.63
C GLY A 51 -8.35 -8.21 0.20
N PHE A 52 -7.29 -7.84 -0.49
CA PHE A 52 -6.12 -7.24 0.13
C PHE A 52 -5.36 -6.31 -0.84
N PRO A 53 -6.02 -5.25 -1.38
CA PRO A 53 -7.46 -4.91 -1.38
C PRO A 53 -8.22 -5.69 -2.46
N ASN A 54 -9.49 -5.35 -2.71
CA ASN A 54 -10.17 -5.68 -3.96
C ASN A 54 -10.12 -4.48 -4.91
N LYS A 55 -10.06 -4.73 -6.22
CA LYS A 55 -10.14 -3.66 -7.24
C LYS A 55 -11.18 -4.02 -8.29
N ILE A 56 -12.16 -3.14 -8.51
CA ILE A 56 -13.17 -3.32 -9.56
C ILE A 56 -12.67 -2.73 -10.88
N LEU A 57 -12.93 -3.43 -11.97
CA LEU A 57 -12.56 -3.09 -13.33
C LEU A 57 -13.80 -2.68 -14.14
N PRO A 58 -13.64 -1.94 -15.25
CA PRO A 58 -14.73 -1.67 -16.17
C PRO A 58 -15.48 -2.94 -16.58
N GLY A 59 -16.80 -2.87 -16.68
CA GLY A 59 -17.65 -4.03 -16.96
C GLY A 59 -18.00 -4.89 -15.74
N GLY A 60 -17.48 -4.56 -14.55
CA GLY A 60 -17.86 -5.21 -13.28
C GLY A 60 -16.99 -6.40 -12.89
N ALA A 61 -15.94 -6.71 -13.67
CA ALA A 61 -14.93 -7.66 -13.22
C ALA A 61 -14.21 -7.12 -11.98
N ILE A 62 -13.74 -8.01 -11.11
CA ILE A 62 -13.11 -7.68 -9.84
C ILE A 62 -11.83 -8.49 -9.66
N LEU A 63 -10.80 -7.84 -9.12
CA LEU A 63 -9.56 -8.46 -8.72
C LEU A 63 -9.56 -8.73 -7.20
N GLY A 64 -8.99 -9.85 -6.80
CA GLY A 64 -8.81 -10.26 -5.42
C GLY A 64 -8.09 -11.61 -5.34
N HIS A 65 -8.34 -12.36 -4.27
CA HIS A 65 -7.64 -13.60 -3.96
C HIS A 65 -8.62 -14.72 -3.65
N SER A 66 -8.28 -15.96 -3.98
CA SER A 66 -9.07 -17.14 -3.58
C SER A 66 -8.87 -17.54 -2.12
N GLY A 67 -7.86 -16.96 -1.45
CA GLY A 67 -7.59 -17.18 -0.04
C GLY A 67 -6.20 -16.71 0.36
N GLU A 68 -5.88 -16.95 1.63
CA GLU A 68 -4.60 -16.62 2.25
C GLU A 68 -3.79 -17.88 2.59
N ARG A 69 -2.47 -17.75 2.62
CA ARG A 69 -1.58 -18.76 3.20
C ARG A 69 -1.80 -18.81 4.71
N ASP A 70 -1.70 -20.01 5.27
CA ASP A 70 -1.82 -20.19 6.72
C ASP A 70 -0.83 -19.27 7.48
N PRO A 71 -1.30 -18.42 8.40
CA PRO A 71 -0.49 -17.41 9.06
C PRO A 71 0.60 -17.99 9.96
N ARG A 72 0.56 -19.29 10.26
CA ARG A 72 1.66 -20.00 10.93
C ARG A 72 2.90 -20.09 10.06
N TYR A 73 2.77 -20.07 8.74
CA TYR A 73 3.87 -20.31 7.79
C TYR A 73 4.19 -19.10 6.91
N GLY A 74 3.22 -18.22 6.64
CA GLY A 74 3.44 -16.94 5.95
C GLY A 74 2.88 -15.77 6.76
N MET A 75 3.22 -14.55 6.37
CA MET A 75 2.66 -13.34 6.97
C MET A 75 1.97 -12.55 5.86
N GLN A 76 0.64 -12.52 5.89
CA GLN A 76 -0.19 -11.80 4.92
C GLN A 76 0.14 -12.13 3.46
N ASP A 77 0.48 -13.40 3.19
CA ASP A 77 0.71 -13.96 1.86
C ASP A 77 -0.63 -14.42 1.27
N MET A 78 -1.05 -13.83 0.16
CA MET A 78 -2.22 -14.32 -0.59
C MET A 78 -1.82 -15.46 -1.54
N LEU A 79 -2.73 -16.42 -1.70
CA LEU A 79 -2.46 -17.64 -2.48
C LEU A 79 -2.21 -17.35 -3.95
N ASP A 80 -3.02 -16.45 -4.51
CA ASP A 80 -3.06 -16.10 -5.93
C ASP A 80 -3.55 -14.66 -6.09
N LEU A 81 -3.51 -14.14 -7.31
CA LEU A 81 -4.31 -13.00 -7.75
C LEU A 81 -5.26 -13.49 -8.84
N ILE A 82 -6.57 -13.31 -8.64
CA ILE A 82 -7.61 -13.75 -9.56
C ILE A 82 -8.43 -12.57 -10.06
N GLN A 83 -8.83 -12.64 -11.32
CA GLN A 83 -9.88 -11.82 -11.92
C GLN A 83 -11.16 -12.63 -11.97
N VAL A 84 -12.22 -12.08 -11.41
CA VAL A 84 -13.55 -12.68 -11.35
C VAL A 84 -14.52 -11.79 -12.12
N ASP A 85 -15.35 -12.37 -12.99
CA ASP A 85 -16.41 -11.62 -13.66
C ASP A 85 -17.54 -11.22 -12.69
N TRP A 86 -18.54 -10.51 -13.20
CA TRP A 86 -19.66 -10.06 -12.38
C TRP A 86 -20.45 -11.23 -11.78
N GLU A 87 -20.57 -12.33 -12.52
CA GLU A 87 -21.29 -13.54 -12.16
C GLU A 87 -20.56 -14.39 -11.11
N GLY A 88 -19.24 -14.24 -10.98
CA GLY A 88 -18.43 -14.96 -10.00
C GLY A 88 -17.48 -16.00 -10.62
N ASN A 89 -17.31 -16.02 -11.94
CA ASN A 89 -16.40 -16.94 -12.62
C ASN A 89 -14.99 -16.36 -12.70
N VAL A 90 -13.99 -17.19 -12.40
CA VAL A 90 -12.58 -16.81 -12.59
C VAL A 90 -12.26 -16.75 -14.08
N THR A 91 -11.88 -15.57 -14.57
CA THR A 91 -11.52 -15.31 -15.98
C THR A 91 -10.02 -15.18 -16.21
N TRP A 92 -9.25 -14.88 -15.16
CA TRP A 92 -7.79 -14.88 -15.18
C TRP A 92 -7.24 -15.19 -13.79
N LYS A 93 -6.04 -15.79 -13.73
CA LYS A 93 -5.37 -16.19 -12.49
C LYS A 93 -3.86 -16.12 -12.63
N PHE A 94 -3.20 -15.61 -11.59
CA PHE A 94 -1.77 -15.79 -11.37
C PHE A 94 -1.51 -16.41 -9.98
N ASP A 95 -0.79 -17.53 -9.96
CA ASP A 95 -0.40 -18.23 -8.74
C ASP A 95 1.03 -18.80 -8.78
N ARG A 96 1.89 -18.32 -9.69
CA ARG A 96 3.18 -18.95 -10.00
C ARG A 96 4.40 -18.05 -9.77
N TYR A 97 4.44 -17.36 -8.64
CA TYR A 97 5.65 -16.61 -8.28
C TYR A 97 6.70 -17.52 -7.63
N GLU A 98 6.35 -18.20 -6.54
CA GLU A 98 7.27 -19.08 -5.81
C GLU A 98 6.64 -20.44 -5.49
N GLN A 99 7.49 -21.48 -5.38
CA GLN A 99 7.07 -22.76 -4.81
C GLN A 99 7.21 -22.72 -3.30
N VAL A 100 6.09 -22.93 -2.61
CA VAL A 100 5.98 -22.93 -1.16
C VAL A 100 5.82 -24.35 -0.64
N SER A 101 6.56 -24.68 0.42
CA SER A 101 6.52 -25.99 1.08
C SER A 101 6.24 -25.82 2.58
N ASP A 102 4.95 -25.81 2.93
CA ASP A 102 4.50 -25.69 4.31
C ASP A 102 4.44 -27.08 5.00
N PRO A 103 4.82 -27.20 6.28
CA PRO A 103 4.72 -28.45 7.04
C PRO A 103 3.32 -29.09 6.95
N GLY A 104 3.27 -30.35 6.51
CA GLY A 104 2.01 -31.10 6.38
C GLY A 104 1.21 -30.82 5.11
N ASN A 105 1.66 -29.90 4.25
CA ASN A 105 1.05 -29.61 2.96
C ASN A 105 1.95 -30.07 1.80
N ALA A 106 1.35 -30.38 0.65
CA ALA A 106 2.11 -30.60 -0.57
C ALA A 106 2.74 -29.29 -1.05
N THR A 107 3.95 -29.36 -1.62
CA THR A 107 4.57 -28.22 -2.29
C THR A 107 3.65 -27.71 -3.39
N ARG A 108 3.44 -26.39 -3.43
CA ARG A 108 2.55 -25.74 -4.42
C ARG A 108 3.14 -24.42 -4.88
N TRP A 109 2.77 -24.02 -6.09
CA TRP A 109 2.98 -22.66 -6.54
C TRP A 109 2.07 -21.69 -5.78
N MET A 110 2.58 -20.49 -5.51
CA MET A 110 1.85 -19.40 -4.89
C MET A 110 2.26 -18.06 -5.50
N ALA A 111 1.33 -17.10 -5.59
CA ALA A 111 1.67 -15.72 -5.96
C ALA A 111 2.41 -14.99 -4.82
N ARG A 112 2.10 -15.34 -3.58
CA ARG A 112 2.56 -14.63 -2.37
C ARG A 112 2.28 -13.14 -2.44
N ALA A 113 1.14 -12.77 -3.03
CA ALA A 113 0.76 -11.38 -3.20
C ALA A 113 0.49 -10.72 -1.84
N HIS A 114 0.86 -9.45 -1.71
CA HIS A 114 0.84 -8.68 -0.48
C HIS A 114 0.39 -7.24 -0.78
N HIS A 115 -0.65 -6.77 -0.11
CA HIS A 115 -1.25 -5.42 -0.15
C HIS A 115 -1.65 -4.77 -1.48
N ASP A 116 -0.96 -4.93 -2.60
CA ASP A 116 -1.28 -4.10 -3.78
C ASP A 116 -0.91 -4.73 -5.13
N TYR A 117 -1.62 -4.28 -6.17
CA TYR A 117 -1.42 -4.70 -7.55
C TYR A 117 -2.09 -3.73 -8.53
N GLN A 118 -1.50 -3.53 -9.72
CA GLN A 118 -2.01 -2.60 -10.73
C GLN A 118 -2.09 -3.26 -12.11
N ARG A 119 -3.29 -3.27 -12.71
CA ARG A 119 -3.48 -3.71 -14.10
C ARG A 119 -3.09 -2.58 -15.05
N ALA A 120 -2.28 -2.91 -16.05
CA ALA A 120 -1.83 -1.98 -17.08
C ALA A 120 -2.98 -1.14 -17.65
N GLY A 121 -2.72 0.12 -17.95
CA GLY A 121 -3.72 1.11 -18.35
C GLY A 121 -4.13 2.03 -17.20
N ASN A 122 -4.23 1.52 -15.96
CA ASN A 122 -4.53 2.33 -14.78
C ASN A 122 -3.34 2.36 -13.80
N PRO A 123 -2.83 3.55 -13.42
CA PRO A 123 -1.63 3.62 -12.59
C PRO A 123 -1.87 3.32 -11.10
N VAL A 124 -3.09 3.54 -10.59
CA VAL A 124 -3.40 3.64 -9.15
C VAL A 124 -4.45 2.65 -8.66
N GLY A 125 -5.19 2.02 -9.57
CA GLY A 125 -6.16 0.97 -9.28
C GLY A 125 -7.53 1.46 -8.81
N TYR A 126 -7.81 2.75 -9.00
CA TYR A 126 -9.10 3.37 -8.75
C TYR A 126 -9.50 4.28 -9.94
N TYR A 127 -10.67 4.92 -9.85
CA TYR A 127 -11.18 5.83 -10.88
C TYR A 127 -10.14 6.91 -11.27
N ALA A 128 -9.68 6.87 -12.53
CA ALA A 128 -8.78 7.84 -13.13
C ALA A 128 -9.25 8.11 -14.57
N PRO A 129 -9.85 9.27 -14.87
CA PRO A 129 -10.48 9.55 -16.16
C PRO A 129 -9.51 9.35 -17.35
N GLY A 130 -9.88 8.49 -18.31
CA GLY A 130 -9.07 8.24 -19.51
C GLY A 130 -7.86 7.34 -19.28
N LEU A 131 -7.73 6.76 -18.08
CA LEU A 131 -6.70 5.82 -17.68
C LEU A 131 -7.36 4.51 -17.21
N GLU A 132 -8.31 4.01 -17.99
CA GLU A 132 -9.01 2.76 -17.70
C GLU A 132 -8.06 1.56 -17.80
N PRO A 133 -8.15 0.59 -16.87
CA PRO A 133 -7.32 -0.59 -16.93
C PRO A 133 -7.69 -1.48 -18.12
N GLN A 134 -6.69 -2.15 -18.68
CA GLN A 134 -6.84 -3.18 -19.70
C GLN A 134 -7.40 -4.45 -19.04
N VAL A 135 -8.74 -4.56 -19.01
CA VAL A 135 -9.46 -5.69 -18.39
C VAL A 135 -8.98 -7.04 -18.93
N ASP A 136 -8.67 -7.08 -20.24
CA ASP A 136 -8.11 -8.24 -20.93
C ASP A 136 -6.75 -7.91 -21.54
N GLY A 137 -5.80 -8.84 -21.42
CA GLY A 137 -4.52 -8.80 -22.13
C GLY A 137 -3.42 -7.92 -21.51
N GLY A 138 -3.74 -7.09 -20.51
CA GLY A 138 -2.75 -6.19 -19.89
C GLY A 138 -1.82 -6.89 -18.90
N ASN A 139 -0.59 -6.38 -18.76
CA ASN A 139 0.32 -6.80 -17.68
C ASN A 139 -0.22 -6.38 -16.31
N THR A 140 0.22 -7.05 -15.25
CA THR A 140 -0.13 -6.71 -13.87
C THR A 140 1.12 -6.54 -13.03
N LEU A 141 1.28 -5.39 -12.40
CA LEU A 141 2.23 -5.20 -11.31
C LEU A 141 1.63 -5.81 -10.05
N ILE A 142 2.41 -6.59 -9.30
CA ILE A 142 1.97 -7.25 -8.07
C ILE A 142 3.05 -7.03 -7.03
N LEU A 143 2.68 -6.47 -5.88
CA LEU A 143 3.51 -6.51 -4.69
C LEU A 143 3.37 -7.88 -4.05
N ALA A 144 4.49 -8.49 -3.74
CA ALA A 144 4.58 -9.85 -3.24
C ALA A 144 5.69 -9.95 -2.19
N HIS A 145 5.78 -11.13 -1.59
CA HIS A 145 6.87 -11.48 -0.69
C HIS A 145 7.79 -12.55 -1.27
N THR A 146 9.07 -12.45 -0.93
CA THR A 146 10.05 -13.53 -1.00
C THR A 146 10.75 -13.68 0.36
N ASN A 147 11.42 -14.80 0.61
CA ASN A 147 12.20 -15.00 1.82
C ASN A 147 13.68 -15.16 1.49
N LEU A 148 14.53 -14.45 2.22
CA LEU A 148 15.98 -14.49 2.01
C LEU A 148 16.76 -14.20 3.30
N VAL A 149 18.05 -14.49 3.27
CA VAL A 149 19.01 -14.08 4.30
C VAL A 149 19.95 -13.07 3.66
N ASN A 150 20.08 -11.90 4.27
CA ASN A 150 21.00 -10.85 3.83
C ASN A 150 21.71 -10.23 5.04
N GLU A 151 22.98 -10.61 5.23
CA GLU A 151 23.79 -10.19 6.39
C GLU A 151 24.06 -8.68 6.45
N ALA A 152 23.90 -7.95 5.35
CA ALA A 152 23.97 -6.49 5.41
C ALA A 152 22.76 -5.89 6.15
N ILE A 153 21.63 -6.60 6.19
CA ILE A 153 20.36 -6.17 6.77
C ILE A 153 20.18 -6.77 8.17
N SER A 154 20.25 -8.11 8.30
CA SER A 154 20.11 -8.84 9.57
C SER A 154 20.66 -10.26 9.45
N ASP A 155 21.01 -10.88 10.56
CA ASP A 155 21.35 -12.30 10.67
C ASP A 155 20.13 -13.24 10.70
N LYS A 156 18.92 -12.68 10.67
CA LYS A 156 17.65 -13.41 10.71
C LYS A 156 17.12 -13.66 9.29
N LEU A 157 16.24 -14.64 9.16
CA LEU A 157 15.45 -14.81 7.94
C LEU A 157 14.59 -13.56 7.74
N LEU A 158 14.64 -12.97 6.55
CA LEU A 158 13.81 -11.83 6.18
C LEU A 158 12.61 -12.30 5.38
N LEU A 159 11.48 -11.63 5.60
CA LEU A 159 10.38 -11.55 4.68
C LEU A 159 10.61 -10.27 3.87
N ASP A 160 11.12 -10.42 2.65
CA ASP A 160 11.45 -9.29 1.79
C ASP A 160 10.28 -8.94 0.87
N ASP A 161 10.11 -7.65 0.63
CA ASP A 161 9.13 -7.11 -0.29
C ASP A 161 9.69 -7.13 -1.71
N THR A 162 8.92 -7.66 -2.65
CA THR A 162 9.26 -7.69 -4.07
C THR A 162 8.11 -7.17 -4.91
N ILE A 163 8.42 -6.46 -5.98
CA ILE A 163 7.46 -6.04 -6.99
C ILE A 163 7.74 -6.81 -8.25
N ILE A 164 6.75 -7.54 -8.75
CA ILE A 164 6.82 -8.28 -10.00
C ILE A 164 5.88 -7.69 -11.04
N GLU A 165 6.27 -7.77 -12.31
CA GLU A 165 5.36 -7.56 -13.42
C GLU A 165 5.07 -8.89 -14.09
N VAL A 166 3.79 -9.21 -14.23
CA VAL A 166 3.30 -10.46 -14.81
C VAL A 166 2.55 -10.16 -16.10
N ASP A 167 2.91 -10.84 -17.19
CA ASP A 167 2.17 -10.74 -18.45
C ASP A 167 0.82 -11.47 -18.38
N TRP A 168 -0.03 -11.29 -19.39
CA TRP A 168 -1.35 -11.93 -19.41
C TRP A 168 -1.29 -13.47 -19.39
N GLN A 169 -0.20 -14.07 -19.90
CA GLN A 169 0.02 -15.51 -19.94
C GLN A 169 0.51 -16.07 -18.59
N GLY A 170 0.81 -15.21 -17.62
CA GLY A 170 1.28 -15.60 -16.29
C GLY A 170 2.81 -15.73 -16.18
N ASN A 171 3.57 -15.17 -17.12
CA ASN A 171 5.03 -15.11 -17.01
C ASN A 171 5.45 -13.87 -16.23
N VAL A 172 6.39 -14.02 -15.30
CA VAL A 172 7.07 -12.89 -14.67
C VAL A 172 8.06 -12.29 -15.68
N VAL A 173 7.83 -11.05 -16.10
CA VAL A 173 8.63 -10.35 -17.12
C VAL A 173 9.57 -9.28 -16.54
N TRP A 174 9.36 -8.90 -15.28
CA TRP A 174 10.21 -7.99 -14.53
C TRP A 174 10.07 -8.26 -13.03
N GLU A 175 11.14 -8.05 -12.26
CA GLU A 175 11.18 -8.23 -10.82
C GLU A 175 12.13 -7.20 -10.19
N TRP A 176 11.72 -6.67 -9.04
CA TRP A 176 12.52 -5.81 -8.18
C TRP A 176 12.41 -6.27 -6.73
N ARG A 177 13.52 -6.31 -6.00
CA ARG A 177 13.57 -6.76 -4.60
C ARG A 177 14.09 -5.65 -3.71
N CYS A 178 13.38 -5.33 -2.64
CA CYS A 178 13.75 -4.23 -1.76
C CYS A 178 15.14 -4.40 -1.15
N SER A 179 15.50 -5.63 -0.79
CA SER A 179 16.80 -5.95 -0.16
C SER A 179 18.01 -5.67 -1.06
N ASP A 180 17.87 -5.71 -2.39
CA ASP A 180 18.96 -5.38 -3.34
C ASP A 180 19.33 -3.88 -3.28
N HIS A 181 18.43 -3.06 -2.75
CA HIS A 181 18.55 -1.59 -2.68
C HIS A 181 18.81 -1.08 -1.26
N PHE A 182 19.17 -1.94 -0.30
CA PHE A 182 19.33 -1.57 1.11
C PHE A 182 20.22 -0.34 1.34
N HIS A 183 21.29 -0.19 0.57
CA HIS A 183 22.22 0.94 0.69
C HIS A 183 21.69 2.26 0.10
N GLU A 184 20.63 2.23 -0.70
CA GLU A 184 19.96 3.41 -1.26
C GLU A 184 18.93 4.00 -0.28
N LEU A 185 18.45 3.22 0.69
CA LEU A 185 17.35 3.58 1.58
C LEU A 185 17.68 4.64 2.64
N GLY A 186 18.96 4.98 2.82
CA GLY A 186 19.36 6.11 3.66
C GLY A 186 19.18 5.90 5.18
N PHE A 187 19.16 4.67 5.66
CA PHE A 187 19.22 4.37 7.10
C PHE A 187 20.52 4.88 7.72
N ASP A 188 20.47 5.49 8.89
CA ASP A 188 21.66 5.85 9.68
C ASP A 188 22.19 4.65 10.50
N ASP A 189 23.29 4.84 11.25
CA ASP A 189 23.89 3.78 12.05
C ASP A 189 22.94 3.23 13.13
N ALA A 190 22.11 4.10 13.73
CA ALA A 190 21.19 3.69 14.77
C ALA A 190 20.04 2.85 14.20
N ALA A 191 19.49 3.28 13.06
CA ALA A 191 18.46 2.55 12.33
C ALA A 191 18.99 1.20 11.83
N ARG A 192 20.20 1.17 11.24
CA ARG A 192 20.86 -0.09 10.84
C ARG A 192 21.04 -1.03 12.03
N THR A 193 21.46 -0.51 13.18
CA THR A 193 21.66 -1.33 14.38
C THR A 193 20.34 -1.88 14.92
N ALA A 194 19.29 -1.07 15.00
CA ALA A 194 17.96 -1.51 15.42
C ALA A 194 17.42 -2.59 14.48
N LEU A 195 17.51 -2.35 13.18
CA LEU A 195 17.03 -3.25 12.14
C LEU A 195 17.79 -4.58 12.11
N TYR A 196 19.12 -4.55 12.23
CA TYR A 196 19.94 -5.76 12.30
C TYR A 196 19.54 -6.64 13.49
N ASN A 197 19.35 -6.04 14.66
CA ASN A 197 19.00 -6.75 15.88
C ASN A 197 17.54 -7.24 15.88
N ASN A 198 16.61 -6.44 15.36
CA ASN A 198 15.19 -6.75 15.32
C ASN A 198 14.54 -6.15 14.05
N PRO A 199 14.52 -6.90 12.93
CA PRO A 199 13.92 -6.48 11.67
C PRO A 199 12.39 -6.62 11.70
N ASN A 200 11.75 -6.22 12.80
CA ASN A 200 10.32 -6.41 13.08
C ASN A 200 9.90 -7.90 13.01
N MET A 201 10.44 -8.69 13.94
CA MET A 201 10.25 -10.15 13.96
C MET A 201 8.78 -10.58 14.09
N ARG A 202 8.38 -11.51 13.24
CA ARG A 202 7.08 -12.20 13.23
C ARG A 202 7.25 -13.67 13.59
N ALA A 203 6.24 -14.25 14.23
CA ALA A 203 6.25 -15.67 14.60
C ALA A 203 6.05 -16.62 13.41
N SER A 204 5.52 -16.12 12.30
CA SER A 204 5.27 -16.89 11.07
C SER A 204 6.54 -17.56 10.55
N GLY A 205 6.40 -18.77 9.98
CA GLY A 205 7.50 -19.52 9.39
C GLY A 205 8.59 -19.96 10.38
N GLY A 206 8.30 -19.93 11.68
CA GLY A 206 9.29 -20.21 12.73
C GLY A 206 10.15 -19.00 13.13
N GLY A 207 9.84 -17.81 12.62
CA GLY A 207 10.58 -16.58 12.87
C GLY A 207 11.08 -15.94 11.58
N MET A 208 10.53 -14.79 11.19
CA MET A 208 11.02 -13.99 10.07
C MET A 208 10.88 -12.48 10.32
N GLY A 209 11.80 -11.69 9.79
CA GLY A 209 11.80 -10.22 9.87
C GLY A 209 10.99 -9.57 8.75
N ASP A 210 9.86 -8.97 9.10
CA ASP A 210 8.99 -8.17 8.22
C ASP A 210 9.54 -6.73 8.19
N TRP A 211 10.69 -6.56 7.53
CA TRP A 211 11.63 -5.47 7.82
C TRP A 211 11.23 -4.12 7.22
N MET A 212 10.63 -4.09 6.03
CA MET A 212 10.13 -2.89 5.37
C MET A 212 8.61 -2.80 5.40
N HIS A 213 7.93 -3.92 5.13
CA HIS A 213 6.48 -4.01 5.05
C HIS A 213 5.96 -2.98 4.03
N ILE A 214 6.37 -3.16 2.77
CA ILE A 214 5.81 -2.36 1.67
C ILE A 214 4.32 -2.68 1.63
N ASN A 215 3.49 -1.64 1.68
CA ASN A 215 2.04 -1.83 1.81
C ASN A 215 1.23 -1.09 0.75
N SER A 216 1.90 -0.44 -0.18
CA SER A 216 1.28 0.10 -1.38
C SER A 216 2.27 0.17 -2.52
N MET A 217 1.75 0.05 -3.74
CA MET A 217 2.52 0.29 -4.93
C MET A 217 1.62 0.83 -6.07
N SER A 218 2.14 1.76 -6.84
CA SER A 218 1.44 2.32 -8.00
C SER A 218 2.43 2.66 -9.10
N ALA A 219 2.02 2.53 -10.36
CA ALA A 219 2.75 3.21 -11.42
C ALA A 219 2.52 4.73 -11.29
N LEU A 220 3.43 5.55 -11.82
CA LEU A 220 3.21 7.00 -11.81
C LEU A 220 2.14 7.43 -12.82
N GLY A 221 2.12 6.77 -13.99
CA GLY A 221 1.28 7.16 -15.12
C GLY A 221 1.67 8.51 -15.72
N PRO A 222 0.97 8.96 -16.78
CA PRO A 222 1.21 10.26 -17.41
C PRO A 222 1.10 11.39 -16.39
N ASN A 223 2.09 12.30 -16.38
CA ASN A 223 2.14 13.40 -15.42
C ASN A 223 2.96 14.59 -15.93
N LYS A 224 2.61 15.77 -15.39
CA LYS A 224 3.19 17.07 -15.77
C LYS A 224 4.69 17.20 -15.49
N TRP A 225 5.24 16.43 -14.55
CA TRP A 225 6.65 16.54 -14.16
C TRP A 225 7.55 15.88 -15.19
N TYR A 226 7.15 14.71 -15.69
CA TYR A 226 7.81 14.07 -16.80
C TYR A 226 7.69 14.89 -18.09
N ASP A 227 6.51 15.45 -18.37
CA ASP A 227 6.29 16.34 -19.52
C ASP A 227 7.20 17.58 -19.47
N ALA A 228 7.55 18.04 -18.25
CA ALA A 228 8.51 19.11 -18.02
C ALA A 228 9.98 18.67 -18.06
N GLY A 229 10.25 17.38 -18.28
CA GLY A 229 11.59 16.81 -18.47
C GLY A 229 12.22 16.16 -17.24
N ASP A 230 11.50 16.05 -16.11
CA ASP A 230 12.02 15.36 -14.92
C ASP A 230 11.84 13.85 -15.03
N THR A 231 12.90 13.19 -15.49
CA THR A 231 12.93 11.73 -15.74
C THR A 231 12.66 10.87 -14.50
N ARG A 232 12.80 11.41 -13.28
CA ARG A 232 12.46 10.66 -12.05
C ARG A 232 10.98 10.27 -12.03
N PHE A 233 10.14 11.07 -12.68
CA PHE A 233 8.70 10.88 -12.75
C PHE A 233 8.24 10.20 -14.03
N HIS A 234 9.08 9.42 -14.71
CA HIS A 234 8.69 8.66 -15.89
C HIS A 234 7.40 7.85 -15.64
N PRO A 235 6.41 7.81 -16.56
CA PRO A 235 5.12 7.17 -16.33
C PRO A 235 5.17 5.70 -15.87
N ASP A 236 6.17 4.96 -16.37
CA ASP A 236 6.38 3.56 -16.03
C ASP A 236 7.13 3.34 -14.70
N ASN A 237 7.63 4.41 -14.07
CA ASN A 237 8.26 4.32 -12.76
C ASN A 237 7.21 3.98 -11.70
N ILE A 238 7.68 3.41 -10.60
CA ILE A 238 6.82 2.82 -9.59
C ILE A 238 7.03 3.56 -8.28
N ILE A 239 5.97 4.17 -7.76
CA ILE A 239 5.94 4.71 -6.40
C ILE A 239 5.47 3.62 -5.44
N TRP A 240 6.10 3.55 -4.28
CA TRP A 240 5.78 2.61 -3.22
C TRP A 240 6.01 3.25 -1.86
N ASP A 241 5.43 2.65 -0.83
CA ASP A 241 5.70 3.04 0.55
C ASP A 241 5.83 1.84 1.51
N ALA A 242 6.70 2.00 2.50
CA ALA A 242 7.05 0.99 3.49
C ALA A 242 6.68 1.46 4.89
N ARG A 243 5.77 0.70 5.52
CA ARG A 243 5.22 1.01 6.83
C ARG A 243 6.30 1.05 7.90
N GLU A 244 7.20 0.07 7.90
CA GLU A 244 8.11 -0.16 9.03
C GLU A 244 9.28 0.82 9.05
N SER A 245 9.65 1.35 7.89
CA SER A 245 10.77 2.28 7.73
C SER A 245 10.35 3.73 7.59
N ASN A 246 9.05 4.04 7.47
CA ASN A 246 8.54 5.38 7.13
C ASN A 246 9.15 5.92 5.82
N ILE A 247 9.30 5.06 4.82
CA ILE A 247 9.88 5.43 3.53
C ILE A 247 8.77 5.46 2.47
N ILE A 248 8.80 6.50 1.64
CA ILE A 248 8.04 6.57 0.39
C ILE A 248 9.06 6.83 -0.71
N ALA A 249 9.08 6.03 -1.77
CA ALA A 249 10.10 6.17 -2.80
C ALA A 249 9.59 5.86 -4.22
N ILE A 250 10.36 6.27 -5.22
CA ILE A 250 10.11 5.98 -6.63
C ILE A 250 11.27 5.16 -7.20
N ILE A 251 10.93 4.05 -7.83
CA ILE A 251 11.84 3.18 -8.59
C ILE A 251 11.85 3.66 -10.04
N ASP A 252 13.04 3.90 -10.59
CA ASP A 252 13.24 3.94 -12.03
C ASP A 252 13.17 2.51 -12.58
N LYS A 253 12.06 2.16 -13.24
CA LYS A 253 11.76 0.77 -13.61
C LYS A 253 12.82 0.18 -14.55
N GLN A 254 13.43 1.02 -15.39
CA GLN A 254 14.44 0.57 -16.36
C GLN A 254 15.75 0.16 -15.68
N SER A 255 16.23 0.94 -14.71
CA SER A 255 17.49 0.67 -14.01
C SER A 255 17.35 -0.06 -12.69
N GLY A 256 16.14 -0.11 -12.12
CA GLY A 256 15.83 -0.63 -10.79
C GLY A 256 16.20 0.32 -9.64
N LYS A 257 16.84 1.46 -9.90
CA LYS A 257 17.35 2.35 -8.85
C LYS A 257 16.25 3.18 -8.19
N ILE A 258 16.47 3.57 -6.94
CA ILE A 258 15.61 4.55 -6.27
C ILE A 258 16.00 5.95 -6.74
N VAL A 259 15.06 6.68 -7.35
CA VAL A 259 15.31 7.98 -7.98
C VAL A 259 14.66 9.17 -7.27
N TRP A 260 13.77 8.91 -6.32
CA TRP A 260 13.15 9.90 -5.44
C TRP A 260 12.76 9.22 -4.12
N GLN A 261 12.87 9.93 -3.00
CA GLN A 261 12.58 9.37 -1.67
C GLN A 261 12.15 10.45 -0.67
N LEU A 262 11.15 10.12 0.16
CA LEU A 262 10.86 10.75 1.44
C LEU A 262 11.15 9.76 2.57
N GLY A 263 11.68 10.27 3.69
CA GLY A 263 12.13 9.44 4.80
C GLY A 263 13.50 8.78 4.53
N PRO A 264 13.97 7.90 5.43
CA PRO A 264 13.35 7.58 6.73
C PRO A 264 13.54 8.69 7.77
N ASP A 265 14.46 9.64 7.55
CA ASP A 265 14.76 10.74 8.47
C ASP A 265 14.05 12.05 8.07
N TYR A 266 12.97 12.36 8.78
CA TYR A 266 12.20 13.60 8.61
C TYR A 266 12.71 14.77 9.47
N SER A 267 13.83 14.60 10.17
CA SER A 267 14.46 15.69 10.93
C SER A 267 15.27 16.64 10.05
N LYS A 268 15.57 16.23 8.81
CA LYS A 268 16.29 17.03 7.81
C LYS A 268 15.61 18.39 7.58
N PRO A 269 16.37 19.49 7.42
CA PRO A 269 15.80 20.84 7.28
C PRO A 269 14.71 20.95 6.20
N GLU A 270 14.90 20.27 5.07
CA GLU A 270 14.00 20.25 3.92
C GLU A 270 12.73 19.41 4.11
N LEU A 271 12.66 18.56 5.15
CA LEU A 271 11.47 17.74 5.46
C LEU A 271 10.76 18.18 6.74
N LYS A 272 11.42 19.02 7.55
CA LYS A 272 10.96 19.38 8.89
C LYS A 272 9.56 20.01 8.91
N HIS A 273 9.18 20.76 7.87
CA HIS A 273 7.87 21.40 7.78
C HIS A 273 6.73 20.42 7.49
N ILE A 274 7.03 19.26 6.89
CA ILE A 274 6.06 18.17 6.70
C ILE A 274 5.72 17.51 8.04
N GLY A 275 6.74 17.42 8.91
CA GLY A 275 6.74 16.56 10.08
C GLY A 275 6.93 15.09 9.70
N TRP A 276 7.03 14.23 10.70
CA TRP A 276 7.17 12.80 10.48
C TRP A 276 5.89 12.22 9.85
N ILE A 277 6.07 11.55 8.72
CA ILE A 277 5.09 10.62 8.17
C ILE A 277 5.38 9.27 8.83
N ILE A 278 4.38 8.63 9.43
CA ILE A 278 4.59 7.48 10.33
C ILE A 278 3.64 6.36 9.93
N GLY A 279 4.21 5.19 9.61
CA GLY A 279 3.47 3.95 9.35
C GLY A 279 2.44 4.10 8.23
N GLN A 280 2.75 4.94 7.23
CA GLN A 280 1.81 5.36 6.20
C GLN A 280 1.30 4.21 5.34
N HIS A 281 0.27 4.51 4.56
CA HIS A 281 -0.32 3.62 3.58
C HIS A 281 -0.74 4.39 2.32
N HIS A 282 -0.82 3.66 1.22
CA HIS A 282 -1.39 4.07 -0.06
C HIS A 282 -0.72 5.27 -0.76
N ALA A 283 0.57 5.53 -0.55
CA ALA A 283 1.25 6.65 -1.23
C ALA A 283 1.25 6.48 -2.76
N HIS A 284 0.66 7.44 -3.48
CA HIS A 284 0.62 7.42 -4.94
C HIS A 284 0.64 8.83 -5.54
N MET A 285 1.03 8.93 -6.81
CA MET A 285 0.86 10.16 -7.57
C MET A 285 -0.59 10.32 -8.01
N ILE A 286 -1.20 11.47 -7.76
CA ILE A 286 -2.55 11.80 -8.23
C ILE A 286 -2.55 11.74 -9.76
N PRO A 287 -3.39 10.88 -10.38
CA PRO A 287 -3.44 10.72 -11.82
C PRO A 287 -3.79 12.00 -12.57
N GLN A 288 -3.31 12.11 -13.81
CA GLN A 288 -3.76 13.13 -14.73
C GLN A 288 -5.30 13.11 -14.89
N GLY A 289 -5.90 14.30 -14.99
CA GLY A 289 -7.35 14.47 -15.09
C GLY A 289 -8.05 14.70 -13.74
N LEU A 290 -7.37 14.46 -12.61
CA LEU A 290 -7.92 14.71 -11.27
C LEU A 290 -7.32 15.97 -10.63
N PRO A 291 -8.05 16.63 -9.69
CA PRO A 291 -7.53 17.78 -8.95
C PRO A 291 -6.25 17.42 -8.18
N GLY A 292 -5.20 18.24 -8.35
CA GLY A 292 -3.88 17.97 -7.76
C GLY A 292 -2.99 17.04 -8.60
N ALA A 293 -3.37 16.71 -9.84
CA ALA A 293 -2.58 15.85 -10.75
C ALA A 293 -1.06 16.14 -10.71
N GLY A 294 -0.29 15.07 -10.53
CA GLY A 294 1.16 15.10 -10.35
C GLY A 294 1.63 15.27 -8.90
N ASN A 295 0.78 15.70 -7.96
CA ASN A 295 1.14 15.71 -6.54
C ASN A 295 1.06 14.29 -5.96
N ILE A 296 1.72 14.05 -4.82
CA ILE A 296 1.68 12.76 -4.12
C ILE A 296 0.64 12.82 -3.01
N LEU A 297 -0.32 11.89 -3.03
CA LEU A 297 -1.34 11.74 -2.00
C LEU A 297 -0.96 10.59 -1.07
N ILE A 298 -1.05 10.81 0.25
CA ILE A 298 -0.54 9.88 1.27
C ILE A 298 -1.55 9.78 2.41
N PHE A 299 -1.82 8.56 2.88
CA PHE A 299 -2.45 8.36 4.18
C PHE A 299 -1.38 8.19 5.26
N ASP A 300 -1.09 9.25 6.00
CA ASP A 300 -0.16 9.25 7.12
C ASP A 300 -0.89 8.72 8.36
N ASN A 301 -0.88 7.40 8.53
CA ASN A 301 -1.60 6.68 9.58
C ASN A 301 -1.30 7.19 10.99
N GLY A 302 -0.03 7.50 11.27
CA GLY A 302 0.45 7.67 12.63
C GLY A 302 0.75 6.31 13.26
N GLY A 303 0.35 6.11 14.51
CA GLY A 303 0.70 4.91 15.26
C GLY A 303 2.18 4.88 15.54
N TRP A 304 2.82 3.75 15.25
CA TRP A 304 4.21 3.50 15.55
C TRP A 304 4.91 2.76 14.40
N ALA A 305 6.09 3.27 14.05
CA ALA A 305 6.91 2.79 12.94
C ALA A 305 8.31 3.43 13.02
N GLY A 306 9.19 3.08 12.09
CA GLY A 306 10.54 3.61 11.98
C GLY A 306 11.57 2.82 12.75
N TYR A 307 12.82 2.95 12.30
CA TYR A 307 14.02 2.45 12.96
C TYR A 307 14.92 3.64 13.30
N GLY A 308 15.57 3.59 14.45
CA GLY A 308 16.56 4.60 14.82
C GLY A 308 17.07 4.43 16.23
N ALA A 309 17.51 5.53 16.85
CA ALA A 309 18.03 5.49 18.22
C ALA A 309 16.91 5.14 19.23
N PRO A 310 17.21 4.32 20.26
CA PRO A 310 16.30 4.09 21.37
C PRO A 310 15.82 5.39 22.03
N ASN A 311 14.56 5.39 22.46
CA ASN A 311 13.92 6.51 23.13
C ASN A 311 12.88 5.99 24.14
N PRO A 312 12.24 6.86 24.95
CA PRO A 312 11.29 6.40 25.98
C PRO A 312 10.11 5.55 25.46
N ALA A 313 9.74 5.67 24.17
CA ALA A 313 8.68 4.89 23.53
C ALA A 313 9.21 3.67 22.74
N SER A 314 10.53 3.53 22.57
CA SER A 314 11.18 2.47 21.79
C SER A 314 12.51 2.07 22.45
N ALA A 315 12.50 0.98 23.22
CA ALA A 315 13.64 0.57 24.03
C ALA A 315 14.82 0.01 23.20
N ASP A 316 14.54 -0.58 22.03
CA ASP A 316 15.52 -1.20 21.14
C ASP A 316 15.71 -0.44 19.82
N GLY A 317 15.05 0.70 19.65
CA GLY A 317 15.12 1.52 18.44
C GLY A 317 14.16 1.10 17.33
N VAL A 318 13.38 0.03 17.52
CA VAL A 318 12.30 -0.37 16.60
C VAL A 318 11.02 0.38 16.99
N LYS A 319 10.27 0.89 16.01
CA LYS A 319 9.07 1.71 16.22
C LYS A 319 9.38 3.04 16.91
N ASN A 320 10.47 3.69 16.52
CA ASN A 320 11.00 4.85 17.22
C ASN A 320 10.19 6.15 17.00
N ALA A 321 9.32 6.22 16.00
CA ALA A 321 8.42 7.33 15.74
C ALA A 321 6.99 6.99 16.19
N TRP A 322 6.30 7.93 16.84
CA TRP A 322 4.94 7.72 17.36
C TRP A 322 4.02 8.94 17.15
N ARG A 323 2.78 8.72 16.72
CA ARG A 323 1.74 9.76 16.62
C ARG A 323 0.30 9.22 16.75
N ASP A 324 -0.47 9.67 17.74
CA ASP A 324 -1.80 9.12 18.06
C ASP A 324 -2.97 9.72 17.26
N TYR A 325 -2.75 9.99 15.98
CA TYR A 325 -3.80 10.44 15.06
C TYR A 325 -3.38 10.16 13.62
N SER A 326 -4.30 10.24 12.67
CA SER A 326 -3.97 10.14 11.23
C SER A 326 -4.04 11.50 10.55
N ARG A 327 -3.36 11.62 9.41
CA ARG A 327 -3.49 12.75 8.49
C ARG A 327 -3.54 12.21 7.06
N ILE A 328 -4.20 12.95 6.18
CA ILE A 328 -4.05 12.80 4.74
C ILE A 328 -3.21 13.99 4.26
N LEU A 329 -2.19 13.73 3.45
CA LEU A 329 -1.28 14.75 2.93
C LEU A 329 -1.27 14.71 1.41
N GLU A 330 -1.35 15.88 0.78
CA GLU A 330 -1.03 16.09 -0.62
C GLU A 330 0.27 16.89 -0.70
N ILE A 331 1.32 16.31 -1.28
CA ILE A 331 2.66 16.86 -1.32
C ILE A 331 3.09 17.12 -2.75
N ASN A 332 3.65 18.30 -3.01
CA ASN A 332 4.34 18.59 -4.25
C ASN A 332 5.69 17.84 -4.28
N PRO A 333 5.95 16.90 -5.21
CA PRO A 333 7.13 16.05 -5.13
C PRO A 333 8.44 16.77 -5.47
N LEU A 334 8.38 18.01 -6.01
CA LEU A 334 9.57 18.81 -6.31
C LEU A 334 9.93 19.74 -5.16
N THR A 335 8.96 20.49 -4.64
CA THR A 335 9.20 21.48 -3.57
C THR A 335 9.08 20.88 -2.18
N LEU A 336 8.42 19.72 -2.07
CA LEU A 336 8.07 19.04 -0.82
C LEU A 336 7.10 19.85 0.06
N ASP A 337 6.41 20.82 -0.52
CA ASP A 337 5.37 21.58 0.16
C ASP A 337 4.11 20.73 0.34
N ILE A 338 3.42 20.92 1.47
CA ILE A 338 2.08 20.40 1.69
C ILE A 338 1.10 21.32 0.96
N GLU A 339 0.58 20.87 -0.17
CA GLU A 339 -0.40 21.59 -1.00
C GLU A 339 -1.81 21.48 -0.42
N TRP A 340 -2.11 20.35 0.23
CA TRP A 340 -3.35 20.12 0.95
C TRP A 340 -3.15 19.12 2.09
N ARG A 341 -3.96 19.23 3.14
CA ARG A 341 -3.98 18.23 4.21
C ARG A 341 -5.37 18.12 4.84
N TYR A 342 -5.62 16.98 5.46
CA TYR A 342 -6.75 16.79 6.36
C TYR A 342 -6.35 15.95 7.57
N SER A 343 -6.73 16.40 8.75
CA SER A 343 -6.37 15.81 10.04
C SER A 343 -7.45 16.14 11.07
N PRO A 344 -7.32 15.70 12.34
CA PRO A 344 -8.21 16.17 13.39
C PRO A 344 -8.27 17.71 13.50
N TYR A 345 -7.22 18.43 13.10
CA TYR A 345 -7.24 19.90 13.07
C TYR A 345 -8.24 20.45 12.05
N GLU A 346 -8.16 20.02 10.79
CA GLU A 346 -9.11 20.42 9.74
C GLU A 346 -10.54 19.91 10.00
N ALA A 347 -10.67 18.83 10.77
CA ALA A 347 -11.94 18.29 11.22
C ALA A 347 -12.54 19.02 12.45
N ASP A 348 -11.87 20.06 12.96
CA ASP A 348 -12.26 20.80 14.19
C ASP A 348 -12.42 19.88 15.42
N LEU A 349 -11.57 18.86 15.51
CA LEU A 349 -11.52 17.92 16.63
C LEU A 349 -10.47 18.38 17.66
N PRO A 350 -10.86 18.57 18.93
CA PRO A 350 -9.92 18.93 19.99
C PRO A 350 -8.77 17.91 20.11
N GLN A 351 -7.53 18.40 20.04
CA GLN A 351 -6.34 17.56 20.21
C GLN A 351 -5.76 17.72 21.63
N PRO A 352 -5.35 16.63 22.30
CA PRO A 352 -5.35 15.24 21.81
C PRO A 352 -6.66 14.48 22.05
N THR A 353 -7.63 15.07 22.77
CA THR A 353 -8.75 14.34 23.39
C THR A 353 -9.70 13.64 22.42
N ASP A 354 -9.91 14.20 21.23
CA ASP A 354 -10.85 13.68 20.22
C ASP A 354 -10.17 13.24 18.91
N SER A 355 -8.85 13.27 18.84
CA SER A 355 -8.09 12.86 17.65
C SER A 355 -8.37 11.41 17.23
N TYR A 356 -8.71 10.54 18.19
CA TYR A 356 -9.04 9.13 17.96
C TYR A 356 -10.25 8.94 17.01
N ARG A 357 -11.08 9.97 16.81
CA ARG A 357 -12.26 9.91 15.94
C ARG A 357 -11.90 9.88 14.44
N PHE A 358 -10.70 10.31 14.08
CA PHE A 358 -10.15 10.23 12.71
C PHE A 358 -8.89 9.32 12.64
N TYR A 359 -8.60 8.59 13.71
CA TYR A 359 -7.35 7.83 13.83
C TYR A 359 -7.50 6.40 13.31
N SER A 360 -6.71 6.05 12.30
CA SER A 360 -6.48 4.69 11.83
C SER A 360 -4.99 4.33 11.98
N PRO A 361 -4.58 3.58 13.02
CA PRO A 361 -3.17 3.23 13.26
C PRO A 361 -2.60 2.18 12.29
N TYR A 362 -3.46 1.51 11.53
CA TYR A 362 -3.12 0.39 10.65
C TYR A 362 -4.05 0.36 9.46
N ILE A 363 -3.47 0.09 8.28
CA ILE A 363 -4.19 0.07 6.99
C ILE A 363 -4.79 1.46 6.74
N SER A 364 -5.10 1.84 5.52
CA SER A 364 -6.10 2.87 5.17
C SER A 364 -6.03 3.08 3.67
N ASN A 365 -6.97 3.82 3.13
CA ASN A 365 -6.94 4.22 1.74
C ASN A 365 -7.52 5.64 1.61
N MET A 366 -7.18 6.29 0.53
CA MET A 366 -7.71 7.57 0.09
C MET A 366 -7.57 7.65 -1.42
N GLN A 367 -8.57 8.20 -2.08
CA GLN A 367 -8.60 8.36 -3.52
C GLN A 367 -8.97 9.80 -3.83
N ARG A 368 -8.32 10.38 -4.84
CA ARG A 368 -8.73 11.69 -5.35
C ARG A 368 -9.95 11.51 -6.26
N LEU A 369 -10.98 12.29 -6.02
CA LEU A 369 -12.17 12.40 -6.87
C LEU A 369 -12.21 13.78 -7.55
N GLU A 370 -13.10 13.95 -8.52
CA GLU A 370 -13.28 15.18 -9.32
C GLU A 370 -13.72 16.41 -8.53
#